data_AF-A0A349UND5-F1
#
_entry.id   AF-A0A349UND5-F1
#
_cell.length_a   1.000
_cell.length_b   1.000
_cell.length_c   1.000
_cell.angle_alpha   90.00
_cell.angle_beta   90.00
_cell.angle_gamma   90.00
#
_symmetry.space_group_name_H-M   'P 1'
#
loop_
_entity.id
_entity.type
_entity.pdbx_description
1 polymer ?
#
loop_
_entity_poly.entity_id
_entity_poly.type
_entity_poly.pdbx_seq_one_letter_code
_entity_poly.pdbx_strand_id
1 'polypeptide(L)'
;MQRYGMTAWGDLFSTRQALAVGTLCRLIHDCAPEGIRPLVTLLISKVIDLNNALTVWHNVGERPAHMLSRWAIPMKWDYVEPLPLSEYSGSLDTALARTMHLLREFAVRRPAHLVSQADACEQLLPDDSVAVWFTDPPYYDAIPYSDLSDFFFVWLRRALPESPLLRNKYDASNPLTPKTAEAVQDEQRQDGTGKTKDKAYFETKIGAAFAVGRRVLREDGIGTVVFAHKTTEGWEALLSGMINGGWTITGSWPLATEMSSRLRARDSAALDTSIHLVCRPRSDEATVGDWAEVLRELPPRVGQWIERLQGEGIRGADLVFGCIGPALEIFSRYSRVETADGREVKLAEYLPKVWEVVGRTALEQVLGTAEAKARNGAAGALEEDARLTALFLWTLQSTEAAKENGKTADDEEAEGEDDEDGATNGKKDGFTLIFDVVRRFAQPLGIQLPRWEDRIIETDKGIVRLLPIAERAKQLFGESSVHKVAAWLEEDPAKNIQPLLFQEMQNAQPVKAKPRGRGKKPIMEASDLDMQTQKQATTLDRVHAAMLLQAGGQSNALRSLIQGEQQRGPDFLRLANALSALYPRDSEEKRLLDAMLLAVPR
;
A
#
# COMPACT_ATOMS: atom_id res chain seq x y z
N MET A 1 9.97 10.77 21.81
CA MET A 1 11.22 10.94 22.57
C MET A 1 11.11 11.99 23.67
N GLN A 2 10.75 13.24 23.37
CA GLN A 2 10.64 14.31 24.38
C GLN A 2 9.70 13.97 25.57
N ARG A 3 8.59 13.27 25.30
CA ARG A 3 7.67 12.78 26.36
C ARG A 3 8.30 11.78 27.33
N TYR A 4 9.42 11.17 26.97
CA TYR A 4 10.21 10.24 27.79
C TYR A 4 11.43 10.92 28.45
N GLY A 5 11.51 12.26 28.41
CA GLY A 5 12.61 13.02 29.02
C GLY A 5 13.85 13.21 28.15
N MET A 6 13.91 12.60 26.96
CA MET A 6 15.01 12.78 26.00
C MET A 6 14.75 14.04 25.16
N THR A 7 15.44 15.14 25.50
CA THR A 7 15.22 16.48 24.93
C THR A 7 16.37 16.96 24.08
N ALA A 8 17.57 16.39 24.25
CA ALA A 8 18.74 16.62 23.43
C ALA A 8 19.19 15.32 22.74
N TRP A 9 19.90 15.45 21.61
CA TRP A 9 20.44 14.29 20.88
C TRP A 9 21.43 13.45 21.70
N GLY A 10 22.10 14.04 22.70
CA GLY A 10 22.96 13.33 23.63
C GLY A 10 22.20 12.39 24.58
N ASP A 11 20.91 12.67 24.84
CA ASP A 11 20.08 11.86 25.76
C ASP A 11 19.71 10.49 25.15
N LEU A 12 19.96 10.31 23.84
CA LEU A 12 19.79 9.03 23.14
C LEU A 12 20.96 8.06 23.37
N PHE A 13 21.92 8.41 24.21
CA PHE A 13 23.12 7.63 24.49
C PHE A 13 23.30 7.50 26.01
N SER A 14 23.76 6.34 26.46
CA SER A 14 24.30 6.22 27.81
C SER A 14 25.56 7.10 27.95
N THR A 15 25.93 7.49 29.17
CA THR A 15 27.16 8.26 29.41
C THR A 15 28.40 7.59 28.82
N ARG A 16 28.45 6.25 28.86
CA ARG A 16 29.54 5.45 28.30
C ARG A 16 29.54 5.47 26.77
N GLN A 17 28.37 5.26 26.15
CA GLN A 17 28.21 5.33 24.70
C GLN A 17 28.59 6.73 24.16
N ALA A 18 28.09 7.80 24.80
CA ALA A 18 28.41 9.18 24.44
C ALA A 18 29.91 9.48 24.56
N LEU A 19 30.57 8.98 25.62
CA LEU A 19 32.01 9.12 25.80
C LEU A 19 32.80 8.37 24.71
N ALA A 20 32.36 7.15 24.36
CA ALA A 20 32.99 6.34 23.33
C ALA A 20 32.88 7.01 21.95
N VAL A 21 31.67 7.36 21.52
CA VAL A 21 31.42 8.04 20.23
C VAL A 21 32.12 9.40 20.18
N GLY A 22 32.04 10.20 21.25
CA GLY A 22 32.73 11.48 21.34
C GLY A 22 34.25 11.35 21.24
N THR A 23 34.82 10.31 21.85
CA THR A 23 36.26 10.00 21.74
C THR A 23 36.62 9.57 20.32
N LEU A 24 35.82 8.74 19.67
CA LEU A 24 36.03 8.36 18.28
C LEU A 24 35.98 9.57 17.34
N CYS A 25 34.99 10.46 17.49
CA CYS A 25 34.92 11.69 16.70
C CYS A 25 36.19 12.54 16.84
N ARG A 26 36.70 12.70 18.07
CA ARG A 26 37.94 13.44 18.34
C ARG A 26 39.16 12.76 17.71
N LEU A 27 39.30 11.44 17.86
CA LEU A 27 40.39 10.69 17.24
C LEU A 27 40.36 10.77 15.71
N ILE A 28 39.18 10.76 15.09
CA ILE A 28 39.04 10.97 13.65
C ILE A 28 39.52 12.38 13.26
N HIS A 29 39.12 13.40 14.02
CA HIS A 29 39.55 14.77 13.77
C HIS A 29 41.07 14.93 13.88
N ASP A 30 41.65 14.44 14.99
CA ASP A 30 43.05 14.66 15.37
C ASP A 30 44.02 13.75 14.59
N CYS A 31 43.63 12.50 14.34
CA CYS A 31 44.55 11.47 13.85
C CYS A 31 44.28 11.03 12.41
N ALA A 32 43.07 11.19 11.87
CA ALA A 32 42.80 10.72 10.51
C ALA A 32 43.42 11.68 9.47
N PRO A 33 44.16 11.16 8.48
CA PRO A 33 44.71 11.96 7.38
C PRO A 33 43.59 12.71 6.65
N GLU A 34 43.84 13.97 6.31
CA GLU A 34 42.83 14.87 5.72
C GLU A 34 42.13 14.26 4.50
N GLY A 35 42.88 13.59 3.61
CA GLY A 35 42.32 12.98 2.39
C GLY A 35 41.34 11.82 2.62
N ILE A 36 41.40 11.14 3.77
CA ILE A 36 40.47 10.03 4.09
C ILE A 36 39.54 10.34 5.27
N ARG A 37 39.77 11.45 5.97
CA ARG A 37 38.97 11.84 7.15
C ARG A 37 37.47 11.84 6.86
N PRO A 38 36.96 12.40 5.74
CA PRO A 38 35.53 12.33 5.42
C PRO A 38 35.00 10.90 5.29
N LEU A 39 35.78 10.00 4.68
CA LEU A 39 35.41 8.59 4.53
C LEU A 39 35.35 7.88 5.87
N VAL A 40 36.33 8.11 6.74
CA VAL A 40 36.35 7.56 8.10
C VAL A 40 35.20 8.12 8.94
N THR A 41 34.87 9.39 8.78
CA THR A 41 33.70 10.00 9.43
C THR A 41 32.39 9.34 8.99
N LEU A 42 32.23 8.94 7.72
CA LEU A 42 31.02 8.20 7.29
C LEU A 42 30.91 6.82 7.96
N LEU A 43 32.03 6.16 8.29
CA LEU A 43 32.03 4.89 9.02
C LEU A 43 31.39 5.03 10.40
N ILE A 44 31.57 6.18 11.06
CA ILE A 44 31.04 6.39 12.41
C ILE A 44 29.52 6.37 12.45
N SER A 45 28.84 6.70 11.34
CA SER A 45 27.37 6.61 11.25
C SER A 45 26.87 5.19 11.52
N LYS A 46 27.60 4.16 11.04
CA LYS A 46 27.24 2.75 11.33
C LYS A 46 27.45 2.39 12.79
N VAL A 47 28.51 2.91 13.42
CA VAL A 47 28.75 2.70 14.85
C VAL A 47 27.66 3.39 15.66
N ILE A 48 27.28 4.62 15.32
CA ILE A 48 26.25 5.40 16.00
C ILE A 48 24.87 4.73 15.93
N ASP A 49 24.51 4.18 14.76
CA ASP A 49 23.24 3.47 14.55
C ASP A 49 23.10 2.20 15.43
N LEU A 50 24.24 1.56 15.73
CA LEU A 50 24.31 0.34 16.54
C LEU A 50 24.81 0.58 17.97
N ASN A 51 25.13 1.81 18.36
CA ASN A 51 25.70 2.14 19.67
C ASN A 51 24.98 3.34 20.29
N ASN A 52 23.71 3.13 20.65
CA ASN A 52 22.87 4.12 21.28
C ASN A 52 21.93 3.44 22.30
N ALA A 53 21.24 4.23 23.11
CA ALA A 53 20.36 3.75 24.18
C ALA A 53 19.01 3.18 23.67
N LEU A 54 18.87 3.01 22.35
CA LEU A 54 17.68 2.47 21.69
C LEU A 54 18.02 1.26 20.79
N THR A 55 19.27 0.81 20.83
CA THR A 55 19.75 -0.36 20.07
C THR A 55 19.29 -1.63 20.78
N VAL A 56 18.52 -2.48 20.10
CA VAL A 56 18.03 -3.76 20.66
C VAL A 56 18.92 -4.93 20.28
N TRP A 57 18.78 -6.06 20.99
CA TRP A 57 19.45 -7.31 20.63
C TRP A 57 18.66 -8.06 19.55
N HIS A 58 19.34 -8.51 18.50
CA HIS A 58 18.79 -9.39 17.48
C HIS A 58 19.09 -10.84 17.86
N ASN A 59 18.08 -11.56 18.35
CA ASN A 59 18.24 -12.91 18.89
C ASN A 59 18.77 -13.91 17.85
N VAL A 60 18.21 -13.91 16.64
CA VAL A 60 18.54 -14.89 15.59
C VAL A 60 19.99 -14.75 15.10
N GLY A 61 20.42 -13.51 14.90
CA GLY A 61 21.76 -13.20 14.40
C GLY A 61 22.78 -12.91 15.50
N GLU A 62 22.39 -13.08 16.77
CA GLU A 62 23.20 -12.81 17.97
C GLU A 62 24.03 -11.52 17.87
N ARG A 63 23.36 -10.42 17.50
CA ARG A 63 24.02 -9.14 17.20
C ARG A 63 23.17 -7.93 17.61
N PRO A 64 23.78 -6.75 17.79
CA PRO A 64 23.00 -5.51 17.89
C PRO A 64 22.18 -5.26 16.62
N ALA A 65 20.94 -4.81 16.79
CA ALA A 65 20.03 -4.41 15.71
C ALA A 65 20.06 -2.89 15.50
N HIS A 66 19.74 -2.46 14.28
CA HIS A 66 19.65 -1.05 13.91
C HIS A 66 18.57 -0.34 14.72
N MET A 67 18.86 0.90 15.17
CA MET A 67 17.88 1.73 15.87
C MET A 67 16.76 2.20 14.92
N LEU A 68 17.12 2.52 13.67
CA LEU A 68 16.18 2.92 12.61
C LEU A 68 15.57 1.71 11.89
N SER A 69 14.93 0.80 12.62
CA SER A 69 14.18 -0.33 12.04
C SER A 69 12.91 0.11 11.28
N ARG A 70 12.46 1.34 11.53
CA ARG A 70 11.37 2.04 10.84
C ARG A 70 11.76 3.48 10.58
N TRP A 71 10.96 4.21 9.80
CA TRP A 71 11.14 5.64 9.50
C TRP A 71 10.83 6.56 10.70
N ALA A 72 11.26 6.17 11.91
CA ALA A 72 11.07 6.88 13.17
C ALA A 72 12.12 6.41 14.18
N ILE A 73 12.31 7.19 15.24
CA ILE A 73 13.13 6.83 16.42
C ILE A 73 12.19 6.37 17.53
N PRO A 74 11.95 5.05 17.71
CA PRO A 74 11.07 4.56 18.76
C PRO A 74 11.78 4.53 20.11
N MET A 75 11.01 4.74 21.18
CA MET A 75 11.49 4.44 22.52
C MET A 75 11.61 2.92 22.69
N LYS A 76 12.72 2.46 23.27
CA LYS A 76 12.95 1.06 23.66
C LYS A 76 13.36 1.04 25.13
N TRP A 77 12.79 0.12 25.89
CA TRP A 77 13.02 0.01 27.34
C TRP A 77 14.32 -0.72 27.65
N ASP A 78 14.57 -1.80 26.90
CA ASP A 78 15.80 -2.56 26.97
C ASP A 78 16.68 -2.25 25.76
N TYR A 79 17.97 -2.02 26.03
CA TYR A 79 18.97 -1.76 25.00
C TYR A 79 20.26 -2.49 25.31
N VAL A 80 21.02 -2.77 24.26
CA VAL A 80 22.36 -3.33 24.37
C VAL A 80 23.41 -2.24 24.24
N GLU A 81 24.50 -2.37 24.99
CA GLU A 81 25.68 -1.50 24.86
C GLU A 81 26.82 -2.30 24.20
N PRO A 82 26.90 -2.33 22.86
CA PRO A 82 28.01 -3.00 22.20
C PRO A 82 29.32 -2.24 22.46
N LEU A 83 30.43 -2.96 22.41
CA LEU A 83 31.76 -2.36 22.50
C LEU A 83 32.23 -1.96 21.10
N PRO A 84 32.41 -0.66 20.78
CA PRO A 84 32.82 -0.21 19.43
C PRO A 84 34.17 -0.75 18.97
N LEU A 85 35.01 -1.22 19.90
CA LEU A 85 36.34 -1.77 19.65
C LEU A 85 36.37 -3.31 19.69
N SER A 86 35.21 -3.97 19.71
CA SER A 86 35.14 -5.42 19.65
C SER A 86 35.30 -5.96 18.23
N GLU A 87 35.47 -7.27 18.09
CA GLU A 87 35.51 -7.95 16.79
C GLU A 87 34.11 -8.32 16.27
N TYR A 88 33.05 -7.98 17.02
CA TYR A 88 31.67 -8.36 16.73
C TYR A 88 30.90 -7.26 15.99
N SER A 89 29.70 -7.60 15.53
CA SER A 89 28.80 -6.68 14.83
C SER A 89 28.55 -5.41 15.65
N GLY A 90 28.59 -4.25 14.99
CA GLY A 90 28.46 -2.93 15.63
C GLY A 90 29.79 -2.27 15.99
N SER A 91 30.91 -2.96 15.77
CA SER A 91 32.24 -2.39 15.94
C SER A 91 32.73 -1.55 14.77
N LEU A 92 33.78 -0.78 15.01
CA LEU A 92 34.46 0.01 13.99
C LEU A 92 35.12 -0.89 12.93
N ASP A 93 35.74 -2.01 13.33
CA ASP A 93 36.42 -2.92 12.41
C ASP A 93 35.43 -3.62 11.48
N THR A 94 34.28 -4.05 11.99
CA THR A 94 33.22 -4.65 11.16
C THR A 94 32.62 -3.62 10.21
N ALA A 95 32.40 -2.38 10.66
CA ALA A 95 31.93 -1.28 9.82
C ALA A 95 32.95 -0.94 8.71
N LEU A 96 34.24 -0.91 9.04
CA LEU A 96 35.33 -0.68 8.09
C LEU A 96 35.41 -1.81 7.06
N ALA A 97 35.41 -3.08 7.49
CA ALA A 97 35.48 -4.23 6.60
C ALA A 97 34.33 -4.25 5.59
N ARG A 98 33.10 -4.02 6.06
CA ARG A 98 31.90 -3.93 5.18
C ARG A 98 32.01 -2.78 4.18
N THR A 99 32.47 -1.62 4.64
CA THR A 99 32.63 -0.45 3.76
C THR A 99 33.75 -0.66 2.74
N MET A 100 34.86 -1.28 3.14
CA MET A 100 35.96 -1.61 2.23
C MET A 100 35.54 -2.65 1.19
N HIS A 101 34.74 -3.64 1.57
CA HIS A 101 34.16 -4.59 0.62
C HIS A 101 33.30 -3.85 -0.42
N LEU A 102 32.37 -3.00 0.03
CA LEU A 102 31.54 -2.17 -0.84
C LEU A 102 32.41 -1.32 -1.79
N LEU A 103 33.39 -0.59 -1.27
CA LEU A 103 34.25 0.28 -2.08
C LEU A 103 35.03 -0.49 -3.14
N ARG A 104 35.48 -1.73 -2.86
CA ARG A 104 36.16 -2.58 -3.84
C ARG A 104 35.24 -2.99 -4.99
N GLU A 105 34.00 -3.33 -4.69
CA GLU A 105 32.99 -3.67 -5.72
C GLU A 105 32.59 -2.45 -6.55
N PHE A 106 32.47 -1.28 -5.93
CA PHE A 106 32.09 -0.03 -6.61
C PHE A 106 33.23 0.63 -7.39
N ALA A 107 34.49 0.45 -7.00
CA ALA A 107 35.66 1.05 -7.65
C ALA A 107 35.83 0.65 -9.12
N VAL A 108 35.12 -0.39 -9.58
CA VAL A 108 35.12 -0.86 -10.98
C VAL A 108 34.15 -0.06 -11.86
N ARG A 109 33.22 0.73 -11.27
CA ARG A 109 32.23 1.51 -12.02
C ARG A 109 32.72 2.94 -12.29
N ARG A 110 32.39 3.46 -13.48
CA ARG A 110 32.84 4.78 -13.97
C ARG A 110 32.53 5.87 -12.92
N PRO A 111 33.46 6.81 -12.66
CA PRO A 111 33.23 7.88 -11.70
C PRO A 111 32.02 8.73 -12.11
N ALA A 112 31.22 9.14 -11.13
CA ALA A 112 30.23 10.20 -11.33
C ALA A 112 30.96 11.47 -11.80
N HIS A 113 30.48 12.09 -12.89
CA HIS A 113 31.18 13.22 -13.50
C HIS A 113 31.07 14.49 -12.64
N LEU A 114 29.95 14.67 -11.93
CA LEU A 114 29.69 15.83 -11.07
C LEU A 114 28.78 15.44 -9.91
N VAL A 115 29.18 15.82 -8.69
CA VAL A 115 28.38 15.70 -7.47
C VAL A 115 28.31 17.07 -6.83
N SER A 116 27.11 17.52 -6.46
CA SER A 116 26.91 18.80 -5.79
C SER A 116 25.84 18.69 -4.71
N GLN A 117 26.00 19.48 -3.65
CA GLN A 117 24.96 19.67 -2.64
C GLN A 117 24.25 20.99 -2.95
N ALA A 118 23.04 20.88 -3.48
CA ALA A 118 22.19 21.98 -3.92
C ALA A 118 20.71 21.67 -3.66
N ASP A 119 19.87 22.70 -3.63
CA ASP A 119 18.42 22.54 -3.68
C ASP A 119 18.05 22.02 -5.07
N ALA A 120 17.19 21.02 -5.14
CA ALA A 120 16.70 20.47 -6.40
C ALA A 120 15.99 21.55 -7.25
N CYS A 121 15.47 22.60 -6.62
CA CYS A 121 14.86 23.76 -7.27
C CYS A 121 15.89 24.74 -7.89
N GLU A 122 17.19 24.59 -7.60
CA GLU A 122 18.23 25.54 -8.00
C GLU A 122 19.38 24.89 -8.81
N GLN A 123 19.11 23.77 -9.49
CA GLN A 123 20.14 23.04 -10.23
C GLN A 123 20.72 23.86 -11.41
N LEU A 124 22.05 23.85 -11.55
CA LEU A 124 22.79 24.68 -12.51
C LEU A 124 23.08 24.01 -13.86
N LEU A 125 22.52 22.83 -14.12
CA LEU A 125 22.70 22.16 -15.40
C LEU A 125 22.04 22.99 -16.53
N PRO A 126 22.66 23.04 -17.74
CA PRO A 126 22.05 23.69 -18.89
C PRO A 126 20.73 23.04 -19.30
N ASP A 127 19.89 23.81 -19.97
CA ASP A 127 18.66 23.31 -20.60
C ASP A 127 19.00 22.23 -21.63
N ASP A 128 18.13 21.24 -21.80
CA ASP A 128 18.26 20.15 -22.78
C ASP A 128 19.63 19.41 -22.77
N SER A 129 20.29 19.33 -21.60
CA SER A 129 21.63 18.76 -21.47
C SER A 129 21.64 17.30 -21.00
N VAL A 130 20.52 16.80 -20.47
CA VAL A 130 20.41 15.49 -19.83
C VAL A 130 19.58 14.54 -20.68
N ALA A 131 20.04 13.30 -20.88
CA ALA A 131 19.29 12.26 -21.60
C ALA A 131 18.35 11.46 -20.69
N VAL A 132 18.73 11.28 -19.42
CA VAL A 132 17.95 10.56 -18.42
C VAL A 132 17.92 11.36 -17.12
N TRP A 133 16.73 11.69 -16.65
CA TRP A 133 16.51 12.29 -15.35
C TRP A 133 15.86 11.25 -14.44
N PHE A 134 16.56 10.84 -13.38
CA PHE A 134 16.08 9.84 -12.43
C PHE A 134 16.00 10.49 -11.05
N THR A 135 14.87 10.37 -10.37
CA THR A 135 14.73 10.88 -9.01
C THR A 135 13.93 9.94 -8.10
N ASP A 136 14.25 10.00 -6.82
CA ASP A 136 13.49 9.42 -5.71
C ASP A 136 13.15 10.58 -4.75
N PRO A 137 12.00 11.27 -4.95
CA PRO A 137 11.65 12.47 -4.21
C PRO A 137 11.15 12.14 -2.79
N PRO A 138 11.07 13.12 -1.87
CA PRO A 138 10.50 12.89 -0.54
C PRO A 138 9.06 12.35 -0.58
N TYR A 139 8.75 11.42 0.33
CA TYR A 139 7.48 10.68 0.35
C TYR A 139 6.40 11.41 1.14
N TYR A 140 6.03 12.60 0.67
CA TYR A 140 4.94 13.42 1.24
C TYR A 140 5.09 13.65 2.75
N ASP A 141 4.27 13.00 3.60
CA ASP A 141 4.28 13.07 5.07
C ASP A 141 4.87 11.80 5.73
N ALA A 142 5.33 10.84 4.95
CA ALA A 142 5.72 9.52 5.46
C ALA A 142 7.02 9.52 6.27
N ILE A 143 7.96 10.42 5.93
CA ILE A 143 9.32 10.41 6.50
C ILE A 143 9.78 11.85 6.80
N PRO A 144 10.11 12.18 8.07
CA PRO A 144 10.73 13.45 8.43
C PRO A 144 12.26 13.37 8.26
N TYR A 145 12.74 13.41 7.01
CA TYR A 145 14.15 13.15 6.67
C TYR A 145 15.13 14.06 7.42
N SER A 146 14.86 15.36 7.46
CA SER A 146 15.73 16.34 8.10
C SER A 146 15.87 16.11 9.60
N ASP A 147 14.78 15.78 10.30
CA ASP A 147 14.78 15.47 11.72
C ASP A 147 15.49 14.14 12.03
N LEU A 148 15.26 13.09 11.22
CA LEU A 148 15.97 11.82 11.40
C LEU A 148 17.47 11.95 11.10
N SER A 149 17.84 12.76 10.11
CA SER A 149 19.23 13.00 9.75
C SER A 149 20.01 13.70 10.86
N ASP A 150 19.36 14.50 11.71
CA ASP A 150 20.02 15.21 12.81
C ASP A 150 20.69 14.27 13.80
N PHE A 151 20.13 13.08 14.00
CA PHE A 151 20.71 12.03 14.85
C PHE A 151 22.16 11.74 14.49
N PHE A 152 22.47 11.61 13.20
CA PHE A 152 23.84 11.42 12.71
C PHE A 152 24.58 12.75 12.58
N PHE A 153 23.90 13.79 12.09
CA PHE A 153 24.50 15.07 11.74
C PHE A 153 25.28 15.70 12.90
N VAL A 154 24.74 15.64 14.12
CA VAL A 154 25.38 16.23 15.30
C VAL A 154 26.74 15.59 15.62
N TRP A 155 26.92 14.30 15.33
CA TRP A 155 28.17 13.58 15.55
C TRP A 155 29.15 13.78 14.41
N LEU A 156 28.67 13.74 13.16
CA LEU A 156 29.48 13.99 11.98
C LEU A 156 30.11 15.39 12.04
N ARG A 157 29.34 16.40 12.45
CA ARG A 157 29.84 17.77 12.63
C ARG A 157 30.92 17.89 13.71
N ARG A 158 30.91 17.02 14.73
CA ARG A 158 31.97 16.96 15.75
C ARG A 158 33.25 16.30 15.23
N ALA A 159 33.13 15.31 14.35
CA ALA A 159 34.29 14.70 13.69
C ALA A 159 34.90 15.60 12.60
N LEU A 160 34.08 16.46 11.98
CA LEU A 160 34.44 17.34 10.86
C LEU A 160 33.91 18.78 11.06
N PRO A 161 34.38 19.52 12.08
CA PRO A 161 33.84 20.85 12.41
C PRO A 161 34.06 21.89 11.30
N GLU A 162 35.16 21.76 10.55
CA GLU A 162 35.51 22.65 9.44
C GLU A 162 34.92 22.25 8.09
N SER A 163 34.18 21.14 8.02
CA SER A 163 33.61 20.69 6.75
C SER A 163 32.48 21.64 6.31
N PRO A 164 32.58 22.24 5.10
CA PRO A 164 31.50 23.07 4.56
C PRO A 164 30.26 22.26 4.21
N LEU A 165 30.37 20.93 4.07
CA LEU A 165 29.25 20.04 3.76
C LEU A 165 28.33 19.78 4.96
N LEU A 166 28.84 19.98 6.19
CA LEU A 166 28.12 19.76 7.44
C LEU A 166 27.66 21.07 8.09
N ARG A 167 27.31 22.03 7.24
CA ARG A 167 26.73 23.32 7.62
C ARG A 167 25.48 23.55 6.78
N ASN A 168 24.48 24.19 7.37
CA ASN A 168 23.32 24.60 6.60
C ASN A 168 23.72 25.77 5.70
N LYS A 169 23.70 25.54 4.38
CA LYS A 169 24.07 26.54 3.36
C LYS A 169 23.06 27.68 3.22
N TYR A 170 21.79 27.43 3.59
CA TYR A 170 20.69 28.38 3.42
C TYR A 170 20.48 29.25 4.65
N ASP A 171 20.93 28.78 5.82
CA ASP A 171 20.82 29.50 7.08
C ASP A 171 22.04 29.19 7.97
N ALA A 172 22.98 30.12 8.01
CA ALA A 172 24.20 29.99 8.82
C ALA A 172 23.91 29.99 10.34
N SER A 173 22.74 30.48 10.77
CA SER A 173 22.34 30.48 12.18
C SER A 173 21.80 29.13 12.63
N ASN A 174 21.34 28.28 11.71
CA ASN A 174 20.84 26.94 12.00
C ASN A 174 22.01 25.96 12.21
N PRO A 175 22.17 25.40 13.44
CA PRO A 175 23.27 24.49 13.74
C PRO A 175 23.02 23.03 13.28
N LEU A 176 21.85 22.74 12.69
CA LEU A 176 21.37 21.41 12.34
C LEU A 176 21.06 21.32 10.82
N THR A 177 20.43 20.24 10.36
CA THR A 177 19.98 20.11 8.96
C THR A 177 18.90 21.15 8.60
N PRO A 178 18.68 21.47 7.29
CA PRO A 178 17.65 22.42 6.86
C PRO A 178 16.24 21.81 6.91
N LYS A 179 15.37 22.31 7.80
CA LYS A 179 13.96 21.85 7.98
C LYS A 179 12.96 22.67 7.16
N THR A 180 13.25 23.97 7.05
CA THR A 180 12.36 24.97 6.44
C THR A 180 12.25 24.80 4.93
N ALA A 181 13.34 24.40 4.26
CA ALA A 181 13.39 24.18 2.82
C ALA A 181 13.02 22.75 2.39
N GLU A 182 12.89 21.82 3.34
CA GLU A 182 12.58 20.42 3.04
C GLU A 182 11.21 20.27 2.37
N ALA A 183 11.15 19.53 1.27
CA ALA A 183 9.94 19.30 0.48
C ALA A 183 9.12 18.12 1.03
N VAL A 184 8.68 18.22 2.29
CA VAL A 184 7.75 17.27 2.95
C VAL A 184 6.52 18.01 3.42
N GLN A 185 5.40 17.30 3.57
CA GLN A 185 4.19 17.81 4.22
C GLN A 185 4.31 17.58 5.73
N ASP A 186 4.21 18.65 6.51
CA ASP A 186 4.22 18.62 7.97
C ASP A 186 3.46 19.84 8.51
N GLU A 187 2.23 19.63 8.97
CA GLU A 187 1.37 20.71 9.48
C GLU A 187 1.87 21.32 10.80
N GLN A 188 2.79 20.65 11.50
CA GLN A 188 3.39 21.16 12.74
C GLN A 188 4.57 22.09 12.47
N ARG A 189 5.01 22.18 11.21
CA ARG A 189 6.19 22.96 10.80
C ARG A 189 5.81 24.08 9.86
N GLN A 190 6.65 25.11 9.89
CA GLN A 190 6.56 26.25 9.00
C GLN A 190 7.74 26.27 8.02
N ASP A 191 7.51 26.83 6.84
CA ASP A 191 8.53 27.11 5.86
C ASP A 191 9.34 28.38 6.24
N GLY A 192 10.32 28.74 5.40
CA GLY A 192 11.13 29.94 5.61
C GLY A 192 10.36 31.27 5.53
N THR A 193 9.09 31.26 5.13
CA THR A 193 8.19 32.43 5.06
C THR A 193 7.19 32.48 6.21
N GLY A 194 7.20 31.50 7.11
CA GLY A 194 6.26 31.38 8.23
C GLY A 194 4.92 30.72 7.87
N LYS A 195 4.78 30.17 6.65
CA LYS A 195 3.58 29.42 6.23
C LYS A 195 3.71 27.96 6.64
N THR A 196 2.59 27.34 7.00
CA THR A 196 2.53 25.91 7.31
C THR A 196 2.92 25.06 6.10
N LYS A 197 3.68 23.98 6.32
CA LYS A 197 4.05 23.03 5.27
C LYS A 197 2.90 22.06 4.97
N ASP A 198 1.81 22.57 4.45
CA ASP A 198 0.62 21.80 4.10
C ASP A 198 0.75 21.06 2.75
N LYS A 199 -0.36 20.45 2.28
CA LYS A 199 -0.44 19.79 0.97
C LYS A 199 0.01 20.72 -0.17
N ALA A 200 -0.44 21.98 -0.15
CA ALA A 200 -0.14 22.94 -1.21
C ALA A 200 1.34 23.35 -1.23
N TYR A 201 1.96 23.47 -0.04
CA TYR A 201 3.40 23.66 0.07
C TYR A 201 4.17 22.51 -0.61
N PHE A 202 3.81 21.25 -0.31
CA PHE A 202 4.45 20.09 -0.92
C PHE A 202 4.28 20.07 -2.44
N GLU A 203 3.04 20.24 -2.94
CA GLU A 203 2.74 20.28 -4.37
C GLU A 203 3.55 21.37 -5.09
N THR A 204 3.64 22.56 -4.50
CA THR A 204 4.37 23.69 -5.07
C THR A 204 5.87 23.42 -5.10
N LYS A 205 6.44 22.91 -4.01
CA LYS A 205 7.88 22.61 -3.93
C LYS A 205 8.30 21.47 -4.84
N ILE A 206 7.53 20.38 -4.87
CA ILE A 206 7.75 19.28 -5.82
C ILE A 206 7.60 19.80 -7.24
N GLY A 207 6.55 20.56 -7.56
CA GLY A 207 6.37 21.14 -8.89
C GLY A 207 7.54 22.00 -9.35
N ALA A 208 8.11 22.82 -8.45
CA ALA A 208 9.29 23.62 -8.75
C ALA A 208 10.53 22.76 -9.04
N ALA A 209 10.81 21.74 -8.21
CA ALA A 209 11.93 20.83 -8.42
C ALA A 209 11.79 20.02 -9.73
N PHE A 210 10.55 19.61 -10.05
CA PHE A 210 10.25 18.87 -11.25
C PHE A 210 10.31 19.74 -12.51
N ALA A 211 9.94 21.02 -12.43
CA ALA A 211 10.13 21.97 -13.52
C ALA A 211 11.62 22.15 -13.88
N VAL A 212 12.50 22.13 -12.86
CA VAL A 212 13.95 22.12 -13.09
C VAL A 212 14.40 20.83 -13.77
N GLY A 213 13.91 19.67 -13.31
CA GLY A 213 14.15 18.39 -13.97
C GLY A 213 13.72 18.37 -15.43
N ARG A 214 12.54 18.93 -15.73
CA ARG A 214 12.00 19.07 -17.08
C ARG A 214 12.87 19.97 -17.95
N ARG A 215 13.30 21.13 -17.42
CA ARG A 215 14.14 22.10 -18.14
C ARG A 215 15.47 21.48 -18.59
N VAL A 216 16.11 20.68 -17.74
CA VAL A 216 17.44 20.11 -18.04
C VAL A 216 17.35 18.85 -18.90
N LEU A 217 16.21 18.15 -18.88
CA LEU A 217 16.00 16.95 -19.68
C LEU A 217 15.72 17.34 -21.14
N ARG A 218 16.43 16.71 -22.06
CA ARG A 218 16.19 16.83 -23.50
C ARG A 218 14.75 16.46 -23.85
N GLU A 219 14.21 17.05 -24.90
CA GLU A 219 12.89 16.73 -25.44
C GLU A 219 12.70 15.22 -25.74
N ASP A 220 13.74 14.54 -26.25
CA ASP A 220 13.77 13.09 -26.51
C ASP A 220 14.17 12.24 -25.28
N GLY A 221 14.46 12.89 -24.16
CA GLY A 221 14.96 12.30 -22.92
C GLY A 221 13.88 11.58 -22.10
N ILE A 222 14.32 10.74 -21.16
CA ILE A 222 13.45 9.95 -20.28
C ILE A 222 13.57 10.45 -18.85
N GLY A 223 12.43 10.82 -18.26
CA GLY A 223 12.30 11.01 -16.82
C GLY A 223 11.83 9.72 -16.15
N THR A 224 12.34 9.43 -14.96
CA THR A 224 11.76 8.40 -14.11
C THR A 224 11.76 8.80 -12.65
N VAL A 225 10.63 8.52 -12.00
CA VAL A 225 10.36 8.93 -10.62
C VAL A 225 9.94 7.70 -9.84
N VAL A 226 10.69 7.39 -8.80
CA VAL A 226 10.34 6.33 -7.85
C VAL A 226 9.38 6.91 -6.82
N PHE A 227 8.26 6.24 -6.57
CA PHE A 227 7.37 6.66 -5.50
C PHE A 227 6.53 5.51 -4.97
N ALA A 228 6.29 5.53 -3.67
CA ALA A 228 5.32 4.67 -3.01
C ALA A 228 4.68 5.43 -1.85
N HIS A 229 3.35 5.46 -1.83
CA HIS A 229 2.60 6.07 -0.74
C HIS A 229 1.34 5.27 -0.41
N LYS A 230 1.01 5.22 0.89
CA LYS A 230 -0.15 4.47 1.40
C LYS A 230 -1.47 5.17 1.12
N THR A 231 -1.45 6.50 1.12
CA THR A 231 -2.64 7.33 0.93
C THR A 231 -2.71 7.85 -0.49
N THR A 232 -3.93 7.95 -0.99
CA THR A 232 -4.21 8.55 -2.30
C THR A 232 -3.92 10.05 -2.34
N GLU A 233 -3.97 10.72 -1.20
CA GLU A 233 -3.62 12.14 -1.06
C GLU A 233 -2.14 12.39 -1.36
N GLY A 234 -1.23 11.54 -0.86
CA GLY A 234 0.20 11.66 -1.18
C GLY A 234 0.49 11.40 -2.66
N TRP A 235 -0.22 10.45 -3.28
CA TRP A 235 -0.19 10.24 -4.73
C TRP A 235 -0.68 11.46 -5.49
N GLU A 236 -1.85 11.99 -5.14
CA GLU A 236 -2.43 13.17 -5.78
C GLU A 236 -1.49 14.38 -5.68
N ALA A 237 -0.87 14.60 -4.52
CA ALA A 237 0.04 15.71 -4.29
C ALA A 237 1.31 15.61 -5.15
N LEU A 238 1.95 14.44 -5.19
CA LEU A 238 3.13 14.23 -6.04
C LEU A 238 2.76 14.38 -7.52
N LEU A 239 1.73 13.66 -7.97
CA LEU A 239 1.32 13.65 -9.38
C LEU A 239 0.86 15.04 -9.86
N SER A 240 0.17 15.80 -9.02
CA SER A 240 -0.18 17.20 -9.31
C SER A 240 1.07 18.06 -9.44
N GLY A 241 2.04 17.91 -8.52
CA GLY A 241 3.35 18.55 -8.62
C GLY A 241 4.07 18.21 -9.93
N MET A 242 4.07 16.94 -10.34
CA MET A 242 4.67 16.48 -11.60
C MET A 242 4.03 17.13 -12.83
N ILE A 243 2.70 17.12 -12.91
CA ILE A 243 1.96 17.71 -14.04
C ILE A 243 2.18 19.22 -14.09
N ASN A 244 2.17 19.90 -12.93
CA ASN A 244 2.47 21.33 -12.83
C ASN A 244 3.92 21.63 -13.21
N GLY A 245 4.85 20.73 -12.90
CA GLY A 245 6.25 20.77 -13.32
C GLY A 245 6.49 20.50 -14.81
N GLY A 246 5.44 20.29 -15.60
CA GLY A 246 5.56 20.13 -17.06
C GLY A 246 5.89 18.71 -17.52
N TRP A 247 5.51 17.70 -16.75
CA TRP A 247 5.73 16.31 -17.12
C TRP A 247 4.48 15.64 -17.68
N THR A 248 4.67 14.85 -18.73
CA THR A 248 3.70 13.86 -19.20
C THR A 248 4.11 12.48 -18.68
N ILE A 249 3.23 11.83 -17.95
CA ILE A 249 3.49 10.51 -17.35
C ILE A 249 3.02 9.45 -18.33
N THR A 250 3.93 8.65 -18.88
CA THR A 250 3.63 7.73 -19.98
C THR A 250 3.52 6.27 -19.54
N GLY A 251 4.06 5.94 -18.37
CA GLY A 251 4.10 4.55 -17.88
C GLY A 251 4.30 4.48 -16.37
N SER A 252 3.97 3.33 -15.80
CA SER A 252 4.16 3.02 -14.38
C SER A 252 4.53 1.55 -14.26
N TRP A 253 5.64 1.28 -13.59
CA TRP A 253 6.17 -0.07 -13.42
C TRP A 253 6.30 -0.40 -11.94
N PRO A 254 5.57 -1.39 -11.44
CA PRO A 254 5.79 -1.91 -10.10
C PRO A 254 7.08 -2.71 -10.08
N LEU A 255 8.00 -2.33 -9.20
CA LEU A 255 9.30 -2.98 -9.02
C LEU A 255 9.47 -3.37 -7.55
N ALA A 256 9.69 -4.67 -7.33
CA ALA A 256 10.08 -5.19 -6.03
C ALA A 256 11.55 -4.80 -5.78
N THR A 257 11.73 -3.71 -5.04
CA THR A 257 13.06 -3.18 -4.67
C THR A 257 13.44 -3.49 -3.23
N GLU A 258 12.51 -4.02 -2.44
CA GLU A 258 12.67 -4.26 -1.00
C GLU A 258 12.79 -5.76 -0.68
N MET A 259 13.47 -6.09 0.42
CA MET A 259 13.57 -7.47 0.89
C MET A 259 12.23 -7.95 1.43
N SER A 260 11.82 -9.17 1.04
CA SER A 260 10.61 -9.89 1.47
C SER A 260 10.50 -10.08 2.99
N SER A 261 11.61 -9.94 3.73
CA SER A 261 11.71 -10.14 5.17
C SER A 261 11.24 -8.96 6.04
N ARG A 262 10.78 -7.83 5.47
CA ARG A 262 10.22 -6.74 6.29
C ARG A 262 8.90 -7.19 6.95
N LEU A 263 8.75 -6.86 8.24
CA LEU A 263 7.68 -7.22 9.19
C LEU A 263 6.20 -7.00 8.76
N ARG A 264 5.91 -6.54 7.54
CA ARG A 264 4.56 -6.30 7.01
C ARG A 264 4.13 -7.26 5.90
N ALA A 265 4.97 -8.23 5.53
CA ALA A 265 4.72 -9.17 4.45
C ALA A 265 3.83 -10.38 4.85
N ARG A 266 3.53 -10.56 6.14
CA ARG A 266 2.56 -11.58 6.60
C ARG A 266 1.19 -10.92 6.78
N ASP A 267 0.27 -11.22 5.86
CA ASP A 267 -1.18 -10.96 5.93
C ASP A 267 -1.69 -9.54 5.58
N SER A 268 -0.83 -8.63 5.11
CA SER A 268 -1.24 -7.31 4.61
C SER A 268 -0.76 -7.05 3.18
N ALA A 269 -1.64 -6.55 2.31
CA ALA A 269 -1.28 -6.05 0.99
C ALA A 269 -0.56 -4.68 1.09
N ALA A 270 0.50 -4.61 1.90
CA ALA A 270 1.39 -3.47 1.92
C ALA A 270 2.08 -3.37 0.55
N LEU A 271 2.29 -2.14 0.06
CA LEU A 271 3.13 -1.90 -1.12
C LEU A 271 4.58 -2.30 -0.80
N ASP A 272 4.91 -3.58 -0.97
CA ASP A 272 6.28 -4.09 -0.99
C ASP A 272 6.98 -3.76 -2.32
N THR A 273 6.23 -3.20 -3.28
CA THR A 273 6.72 -2.72 -4.57
C THR A 273 6.74 -1.19 -4.60
N SER A 274 7.87 -0.62 -5.05
CA SER A 274 7.93 0.78 -5.44
C SER A 274 7.42 0.94 -6.86
N ILE A 275 6.75 2.06 -7.16
CA ILE A 275 6.26 2.32 -8.51
C ILE A 275 7.22 3.29 -9.19
N HIS A 276 7.78 2.85 -10.31
CA HIS A 276 8.60 3.68 -11.16
C HIS A 276 7.73 4.30 -12.26
N LEU A 277 7.43 5.58 -12.10
CA LEU A 277 6.77 6.38 -13.12
C LEU A 277 7.77 6.68 -14.23
N VAL A 278 7.37 6.48 -15.48
CA VAL A 278 8.13 6.87 -16.67
C VAL A 278 7.48 8.11 -17.22
N CYS A 279 8.29 9.14 -17.46
CA CYS A 279 7.82 10.47 -17.80
C CYS A 279 8.59 11.04 -19.00
N ARG A 280 7.93 11.94 -19.73
CA ARG A 280 8.51 12.74 -20.81
C ARG A 280 8.29 14.22 -20.54
N PRO A 281 9.16 15.11 -21.02
CA PRO A 281 8.85 16.54 -21.05
C PRO A 281 7.54 16.76 -21.80
N ARG A 282 6.60 17.49 -21.20
CA ARG A 282 5.41 17.96 -21.91
C ARG A 282 5.82 19.05 -22.89
N SER A 283 5.26 19.01 -24.10
CA SER A 283 5.47 20.04 -25.11
C SER A 283 4.98 21.41 -24.61
N ASP A 284 5.73 22.48 -24.91
CA ASP A 284 5.29 23.85 -24.62
C ASP A 284 4.07 24.25 -25.48
N GLU A 285 3.82 23.55 -26.58
CA GLU A 285 2.66 23.73 -27.46
C GLU A 285 1.48 22.80 -27.09
N ALA A 286 1.50 22.20 -25.90
CA ALA A 286 0.45 21.29 -25.46
C ALA A 286 -0.94 21.94 -25.48
N THR A 287 -1.85 21.33 -26.23
CA THR A 287 -3.22 21.83 -26.40
C THR A 287 -4.04 21.69 -25.12
N VAL A 288 -5.18 22.37 -25.09
CA VAL A 288 -6.23 22.14 -24.08
C VAL A 288 -6.99 20.87 -24.45
N GLY A 289 -7.10 19.93 -23.52
CA GLY A 289 -7.83 18.69 -23.72
C GLY A 289 -9.32 18.81 -23.41
N ASP A 290 -10.15 18.08 -24.15
CA ASP A 290 -11.58 17.92 -23.84
C ASP A 290 -11.77 16.77 -22.84
N TRP A 291 -12.44 17.06 -21.73
CA TRP A 291 -12.81 16.08 -20.71
C TRP A 291 -13.57 14.87 -21.26
N ALA A 292 -14.47 15.07 -22.24
CA ALA A 292 -15.22 13.98 -22.84
C ALA A 292 -14.30 13.02 -23.62
N GLU A 293 -13.30 13.57 -24.31
CA GLU A 293 -12.31 12.76 -25.03
C GLU A 293 -11.40 12.00 -24.07
N VAL A 294 -10.94 12.65 -23.00
CA VAL A 294 -10.12 12.01 -21.94
C VAL A 294 -10.84 10.81 -21.34
N LEU A 295 -12.13 10.96 -20.99
CA LEU A 295 -12.93 9.85 -20.46
C LEU A 295 -13.20 8.74 -21.48
N ARG A 296 -13.33 9.09 -22.77
CA ARG A 296 -13.53 8.12 -23.84
C ARG A 296 -12.28 7.29 -24.11
N GLU A 297 -11.09 7.89 -24.02
CA GLU A 297 -9.80 7.24 -24.26
C GLU A 297 -9.30 6.40 -23.07
N LEU A 298 -9.74 6.72 -21.84
CA LEU A 298 -9.30 6.05 -20.62
C LEU A 298 -9.56 4.53 -20.59
N PRO A 299 -10.79 4.01 -20.80
CA PRO A 299 -11.04 2.57 -20.80
C PRO A 299 -10.22 1.75 -21.80
N PRO A 300 -10.12 2.10 -23.09
CA PRO A 300 -9.34 1.30 -24.04
C PRO A 300 -7.84 1.34 -23.71
N ARG A 301 -7.29 2.49 -23.26
CA ARG A 301 -5.87 2.60 -22.89
C ARG A 301 -5.53 1.72 -21.69
N VAL A 302 -6.36 1.76 -20.64
CA VAL A 302 -6.19 0.94 -19.43
C VAL A 302 -6.33 -0.54 -19.77
N GLY A 303 -7.35 -0.93 -20.54
CA GLY A 303 -7.56 -2.32 -20.93
C GLY A 303 -6.38 -2.93 -21.68
N GLN A 304 -5.82 -2.21 -22.67
CA GLN A 304 -4.62 -2.66 -23.39
C GLN A 304 -3.41 -2.82 -22.47
N TRP A 305 -3.25 -1.93 -21.49
CA TRP A 305 -2.13 -2.01 -20.57
C TRP A 305 -2.28 -3.15 -19.56
N ILE A 306 -3.50 -3.38 -19.06
CA ILE A 306 -3.81 -4.53 -18.21
C ILE A 306 -3.46 -5.83 -18.93
N GLU A 307 -3.89 -6.01 -20.18
CA GLU A 307 -3.57 -7.20 -20.98
C GLU A 307 -2.06 -7.40 -21.13
N ARG A 308 -1.30 -6.31 -21.35
CA ARG A 308 0.16 -6.36 -21.40
C ARG A 308 0.78 -6.79 -20.07
N LEU A 309 0.46 -6.10 -18.98
CA LEU A 309 1.02 -6.38 -17.65
C LEU A 309 0.76 -7.83 -17.22
N GLN A 310 -0.44 -8.33 -17.51
CA GLN A 310 -0.81 -9.72 -17.26
C GLN A 310 -0.01 -10.70 -18.11
N GLY A 311 0.21 -10.38 -19.39
CA GLY A 311 1.08 -11.15 -20.28
C GLY A 311 2.54 -11.20 -19.80
N GLU A 312 2.98 -10.17 -19.09
CA GLU A 312 4.30 -10.08 -18.44
C GLU A 312 4.31 -10.69 -17.02
N GLY A 313 3.17 -11.22 -16.55
CA GLY A 313 3.05 -11.92 -15.26
C GLY A 313 2.74 -11.04 -14.05
N ILE A 314 2.48 -9.74 -14.24
CA ILE A 314 2.12 -8.80 -13.18
C ILE A 314 0.64 -8.98 -12.82
N ARG A 315 0.34 -9.10 -11.51
CA ARG A 315 -1.01 -9.43 -11.00
C ARG A 315 -1.37 -8.57 -9.77
N GLY A 316 -2.61 -8.73 -9.29
CA GLY A 316 -3.10 -8.12 -8.05
C GLY A 316 -2.93 -6.60 -7.95
N ALA A 317 -2.53 -6.13 -6.76
CA ALA A 317 -2.34 -4.71 -6.50
C ALA A 317 -1.29 -4.06 -7.43
N ASP A 318 -0.20 -4.77 -7.75
CA ASP A 318 0.86 -4.28 -8.65
C ASP A 318 0.31 -3.95 -10.05
N LEU A 319 -0.62 -4.77 -10.56
CA LEU A 319 -1.26 -4.53 -11.85
C LEU A 319 -2.05 -3.22 -11.83
N VAL A 320 -2.77 -2.93 -10.74
CA VAL A 320 -3.52 -1.69 -10.60
C VAL A 320 -2.58 -0.48 -10.64
N PHE A 321 -1.55 -0.47 -9.79
CA PHE A 321 -0.62 0.64 -9.73
C PHE A 321 0.19 0.77 -11.02
N GLY A 322 0.45 -0.35 -11.71
CA GLY A 322 1.05 -0.40 -13.04
C GLY A 322 0.19 0.23 -14.14
N CYS A 323 -1.10 0.45 -13.93
CA CYS A 323 -2.00 1.09 -14.91
C CYS A 323 -2.15 2.61 -14.71
N ILE A 324 -1.66 3.16 -13.60
CA ILE A 324 -1.82 4.59 -13.29
C ILE A 324 -1.10 5.47 -14.30
N GLY A 325 0.14 5.14 -14.65
CA GLY A 325 0.95 5.92 -15.58
C GLY A 325 0.29 6.09 -16.95
N PRO A 326 -0.10 5.00 -17.65
CA PRO A 326 -0.80 5.09 -18.93
C PRO A 326 -2.14 5.81 -18.86
N ALA A 327 -2.86 5.71 -17.74
CA ALA A 327 -4.06 6.51 -17.53
C ALA A 327 -3.71 8.00 -17.42
N LEU A 328 -2.70 8.34 -16.62
CA LEU A 328 -2.22 9.71 -16.47
C LEU A 328 -1.66 10.29 -17.76
N GLU A 329 -1.17 9.49 -18.69
CA GLU A 329 -0.70 9.96 -20.00
C GLU A 329 -1.78 10.75 -20.75
N ILE A 330 -3.01 10.24 -20.73
CA ILE A 330 -4.17 10.81 -21.43
C ILE A 330 -4.51 12.19 -20.85
N PHE A 331 -4.29 12.39 -19.55
CA PHE A 331 -4.57 13.64 -18.86
C PHE A 331 -3.38 14.62 -18.88
N SER A 332 -2.18 14.12 -18.59
CA SER A 332 -0.95 14.92 -18.40
C SER A 332 -0.28 15.36 -19.70
N ARG A 333 -0.70 14.84 -20.86
CA ARG A 333 -0.21 15.34 -22.17
C ARG A 333 -0.73 16.73 -22.52
N TYR A 334 -1.87 17.12 -21.96
CA TYR A 334 -2.48 18.43 -22.20
C TYR A 334 -1.91 19.48 -21.26
N SER A 335 -1.97 20.75 -21.65
CA SER A 335 -1.61 21.87 -20.77
C SER A 335 -2.61 21.99 -19.61
N ARG A 336 -3.89 21.81 -19.92
CA ARG A 336 -5.00 21.63 -18.98
C ARG A 336 -6.16 20.89 -19.67
N VAL A 337 -7.09 20.36 -18.88
CA VAL A 337 -8.29 19.68 -19.39
C VAL A 337 -9.51 20.47 -18.98
N GLU A 338 -10.40 20.74 -19.93
CA GLU A 338 -11.63 21.52 -19.70
C GLU A 338 -12.87 20.69 -20.07
N THR A 339 -13.98 20.97 -19.37
CA THR A 339 -15.31 20.50 -19.76
C THR A 339 -15.90 21.37 -20.88
N ALA A 340 -17.00 20.94 -21.51
CA ALA A 340 -17.65 21.69 -22.58
C ALA A 340 -18.14 23.10 -22.15
N ASP A 341 -18.37 23.31 -20.85
CA ASP A 341 -18.69 24.60 -20.23
C ASP A 341 -17.46 25.46 -19.89
N GLY A 342 -16.24 25.01 -20.25
CA GLY A 342 -14.98 25.75 -20.04
C GLY A 342 -14.41 25.64 -18.62
N ARG A 343 -14.92 24.73 -17.79
CA ARG A 343 -14.40 24.52 -16.43
C ARG A 343 -13.20 23.60 -16.47
N GLU A 344 -12.10 24.03 -15.88
CA GLU A 344 -10.89 23.21 -15.73
C GLU A 344 -11.15 22.03 -14.79
N VAL A 345 -10.82 20.82 -15.24
CA VAL A 345 -10.88 19.60 -14.45
C VAL A 345 -9.53 19.35 -13.80
N LYS A 346 -9.49 19.28 -12.47
CA LYS A 346 -8.25 19.01 -11.71
C LYS A 346 -7.98 17.51 -11.59
N LEU A 347 -6.72 17.16 -11.28
CA LEU A 347 -6.31 15.77 -11.10
C LEU A 347 -7.14 15.04 -10.02
N ALA A 348 -7.54 15.75 -8.97
CA ALA A 348 -8.41 15.25 -7.90
C ALA A 348 -9.76 14.70 -8.41
N GLU A 349 -10.32 15.26 -9.49
CA GLU A 349 -11.54 14.77 -10.14
C GLU A 349 -11.25 13.59 -11.09
N TYR A 350 -10.06 13.56 -11.70
CA TYR A 350 -9.67 12.53 -12.66
C TYR A 350 -9.24 11.22 -11.98
N LEU A 351 -8.46 11.26 -10.91
CA LEU A 351 -7.95 10.06 -10.24
C LEU A 351 -9.06 9.08 -9.82
N PRO A 352 -10.17 9.50 -9.20
CA PRO A 352 -11.31 8.61 -8.93
C PRO A 352 -11.84 7.89 -10.18
N LYS A 353 -11.83 8.55 -11.35
CA LYS A 353 -12.23 7.94 -12.63
C LYS A 353 -11.20 6.94 -13.14
N VAL A 354 -9.92 7.18 -12.93
CA VAL A 354 -8.87 6.20 -13.21
C VAL A 354 -9.09 4.94 -12.36
N TRP A 355 -9.27 5.08 -11.05
CA TRP A 355 -9.52 3.95 -10.15
C TRP A 355 -10.79 3.18 -10.50
N GLU A 356 -11.86 3.90 -10.87
CA GLU A 356 -13.11 3.33 -11.37
C GLU A 356 -12.88 2.44 -12.58
N VAL A 357 -12.18 2.96 -13.60
CA VAL A 357 -11.94 2.23 -14.84
C VAL A 357 -11.00 1.05 -14.61
N VAL A 358 -9.90 1.23 -13.88
CA VAL A 358 -8.96 0.15 -13.56
C VAL A 358 -9.67 -0.97 -12.78
N GLY A 359 -10.41 -0.63 -11.72
CA GLY A 359 -11.14 -1.60 -10.92
C GLY A 359 -12.23 -2.33 -11.72
N ARG A 360 -12.99 -1.60 -12.54
CA ARG A 360 -14.02 -2.19 -13.40
C ARG A 360 -13.41 -3.11 -14.45
N THR A 361 -12.38 -2.68 -15.16
CA THR A 361 -11.73 -3.49 -16.21
C THR A 361 -11.03 -4.71 -15.63
N ALA A 362 -10.41 -4.59 -14.46
CA ALA A 362 -9.84 -5.74 -13.74
C ALA A 362 -10.92 -6.76 -13.36
N LEU A 363 -12.03 -6.31 -12.75
CA LEU A 363 -13.13 -7.19 -12.40
C LEU A 363 -13.85 -7.79 -13.62
N GLU A 364 -14.01 -7.03 -14.69
CA GLU A 364 -14.57 -7.54 -15.95
C GLU A 364 -13.72 -8.67 -16.52
N GLN A 365 -12.39 -8.65 -16.36
CA GLN A 365 -11.53 -9.74 -16.81
C GLN A 365 -11.54 -10.95 -15.86
N VAL A 366 -11.67 -10.73 -14.55
CA VAL A 366 -11.71 -11.79 -13.54
C VAL A 366 -13.05 -12.51 -13.52
N LEU A 367 -14.15 -11.74 -13.61
CA LEU A 367 -15.52 -12.22 -13.49
C LEU A 367 -16.18 -12.44 -14.87
N GLY A 368 -15.63 -11.88 -15.94
CA GLY A 368 -16.11 -12.00 -17.31
C GLY A 368 -15.30 -13.00 -18.13
N THR A 369 -15.68 -14.27 -18.07
CA THR A 369 -15.34 -15.23 -19.13
C THR A 369 -16.02 -14.83 -20.44
N ALA A 370 -15.49 -15.34 -21.57
CA ALA A 370 -15.87 -15.01 -22.95
C ALA A 370 -17.39 -15.01 -23.27
N GLU A 371 -18.23 -15.68 -22.48
CA GLU A 371 -19.69 -15.67 -22.63
C GLU A 371 -20.35 -14.33 -22.22
N ALA A 372 -19.71 -13.54 -21.35
CA ALA A 372 -20.21 -12.23 -20.93
C ALA A 372 -20.13 -11.17 -22.05
N LYS A 373 -19.20 -11.32 -23.01
CA LYS A 373 -19.11 -10.43 -24.18
C LYS A 373 -20.29 -10.62 -25.15
N ALA A 374 -21.00 -11.75 -25.10
CA ALA A 374 -22.05 -12.10 -26.05
C ALA A 374 -23.47 -11.67 -25.62
N ARG A 375 -23.67 -11.26 -24.35
CA ARG A 375 -25.00 -10.91 -23.81
C ARG A 375 -24.96 -9.63 -22.99
N ASN A 376 -25.05 -8.49 -23.70
CA ASN A 376 -25.40 -7.15 -23.20
C ASN A 376 -24.37 -6.39 -22.34
N GLY A 377 -24.24 -5.10 -22.67
CA GLY A 377 -23.40 -4.14 -21.97
C GLY A 377 -23.84 -3.87 -20.52
N ALA A 378 -22.87 -3.36 -19.74
CA ALA A 378 -22.95 -2.99 -18.34
C ALA A 378 -23.28 -4.14 -17.37
N ALA A 379 -22.25 -4.65 -16.69
CA ALA A 379 -22.37 -5.14 -15.32
C ALA A 379 -23.56 -6.08 -14.99
N GLY A 380 -23.84 -7.08 -15.83
CA GLY A 380 -24.72 -8.21 -15.47
C GLY A 380 -23.88 -9.42 -15.01
N ALA A 381 -24.01 -10.00 -13.82
CA ALA A 381 -24.94 -9.81 -12.72
C ALA A 381 -24.33 -10.57 -11.52
N LEU A 382 -23.56 -9.88 -10.68
CA LEU A 382 -23.10 -10.39 -9.39
C LEU A 382 -23.42 -9.34 -8.34
N GLU A 383 -23.90 -9.74 -7.17
CA GLU A 383 -24.31 -8.85 -6.07
C GLU A 383 -23.11 -8.07 -5.49
N GLU A 384 -23.36 -6.99 -4.74
CA GLU A 384 -22.31 -6.09 -4.23
C GLU A 384 -21.25 -6.82 -3.38
N ASP A 385 -21.68 -7.79 -2.59
CA ASP A 385 -20.81 -8.60 -1.73
C ASP A 385 -19.88 -9.52 -2.54
N ALA A 386 -20.39 -10.17 -3.59
CA ALA A 386 -19.59 -10.99 -4.49
C ALA A 386 -18.50 -10.15 -5.19
N ARG A 387 -18.83 -8.92 -5.61
CA ARG A 387 -17.84 -7.98 -6.19
C ARG A 387 -16.81 -7.53 -5.15
N LEU A 388 -17.23 -7.26 -3.91
CA LEU A 388 -16.35 -6.86 -2.81
C LEU A 388 -15.35 -7.97 -2.45
N THR A 389 -15.82 -9.21 -2.28
CA THR A 389 -14.97 -10.37 -1.98
C THR A 389 -14.02 -10.67 -3.13
N ALA A 390 -14.50 -10.65 -4.39
CA ALA A 390 -13.64 -10.86 -5.55
C ALA A 390 -12.55 -9.79 -5.66
N LEU A 391 -12.89 -8.52 -5.38
CA LEU A 391 -11.90 -7.44 -5.37
C LEU A 391 -10.82 -7.67 -4.31
N PHE A 392 -11.22 -8.02 -3.08
CA PHE A 392 -10.29 -8.35 -2.00
C PHE A 392 -9.32 -9.47 -2.40
N LEU A 393 -9.86 -10.62 -2.80
CA LEU A 393 -9.06 -11.79 -3.18
C LEU A 393 -8.17 -11.51 -4.39
N TRP A 394 -8.65 -10.73 -5.35
CA TRP A 394 -7.86 -10.34 -6.50
C TRP A 394 -6.68 -9.44 -6.13
N THR A 395 -6.89 -8.44 -5.26
CA THR A 395 -5.78 -7.55 -4.82
C THR A 395 -4.69 -8.28 -4.04
N LEU A 396 -5.02 -9.43 -3.42
CA LEU A 396 -4.10 -10.27 -2.65
C LEU A 396 -3.26 -11.23 -3.51
N GLN A 397 -3.58 -11.38 -4.80
CA GLN A 397 -2.75 -12.18 -5.69
C GLN A 397 -1.38 -11.51 -5.85
N SER A 398 -0.34 -12.10 -5.25
CA SER A 398 1.01 -11.56 -5.37
C SER A 398 1.60 -11.88 -6.75
N THR A 399 2.40 -10.95 -7.27
CA THR A 399 3.22 -11.16 -8.48
C THR A 399 4.27 -12.26 -8.27
N GLU A 400 4.65 -12.55 -7.02
CA GLU A 400 5.68 -13.54 -6.66
C GLU A 400 5.18 -14.99 -6.59
N ALA A 401 3.88 -15.23 -6.31
CA ALA A 401 3.31 -16.58 -6.28
C ALA A 401 3.40 -17.34 -7.62
N ALA A 402 3.76 -16.65 -8.72
CA ALA A 402 4.03 -17.26 -10.02
C ALA A 402 5.50 -17.68 -10.24
N LYS A 403 6.45 -17.26 -9.39
CA LYS A 403 7.90 -17.46 -9.61
C LYS A 403 8.57 -18.50 -8.70
N GLU A 404 7.93 -19.01 -7.66
CA GLU A 404 8.58 -20.00 -6.79
C GLU A 404 8.50 -21.43 -7.33
N ASN A 405 9.51 -21.77 -8.12
CA ASN A 405 10.06 -23.13 -8.23
C ASN A 405 11.57 -23.01 -7.98
N GLY A 406 11.96 -22.82 -6.72
CA GLY A 406 13.36 -22.69 -6.33
C GLY A 406 13.52 -22.38 -4.85
N LYS A 407 13.52 -23.42 -4.02
CA LYS A 407 13.95 -23.31 -2.62
C LYS A 407 15.40 -22.85 -2.57
N THR A 408 15.64 -21.67 -2.00
CA THR A 408 16.92 -21.33 -1.37
C THR A 408 16.63 -21.00 0.08
N ALA A 409 17.24 -21.77 0.97
CA ALA A 409 17.14 -21.60 2.41
C ALA A 409 17.99 -20.39 2.82
N ASP A 410 17.34 -19.26 3.08
CA ASP A 410 17.86 -18.18 3.94
C ASP A 410 16.72 -17.25 4.47
N ASP A 411 15.44 -17.64 4.36
CA ASP A 411 14.28 -16.78 4.65
C ASP A 411 13.67 -16.97 6.06
N GLU A 412 14.48 -16.83 7.11
CA GLU A 412 13.97 -16.70 8.49
C GLU A 412 14.66 -15.53 9.22
N GLU A 413 14.49 -14.31 8.71
CA GLU A 413 14.94 -13.07 9.37
C GLU A 413 13.76 -12.12 9.63
N ALA A 414 12.91 -12.42 10.63
CA ALA A 414 12.09 -11.41 11.33
C ALA A 414 11.24 -12.05 12.45
N GLU A 415 11.86 -12.50 13.53
CA GLU A 415 11.14 -12.66 14.81
C GLU A 415 11.81 -11.80 15.89
N GLY A 416 11.07 -10.80 16.35
CA GLY A 416 11.47 -9.93 17.45
C GLY A 416 10.68 -8.63 17.55
N GLU A 417 9.38 -8.69 17.80
CA GLU A 417 8.72 -7.69 18.66
C GLU A 417 7.73 -8.40 19.59
N ASP A 418 8.04 -8.31 20.90
CA ASP A 418 7.09 -8.47 21.99
C ASP A 418 6.18 -7.23 22.00
N ASP A 419 4.90 -7.44 21.66
CA ASP A 419 3.82 -6.51 21.97
C ASP A 419 3.46 -6.65 23.46
N GLU A 420 4.11 -5.88 24.34
CA GLU A 420 3.53 -5.55 25.64
C GLU A 420 2.71 -4.25 25.52
N ASP A 421 1.52 -4.38 24.94
CA ASP A 421 0.36 -3.58 25.33
C ASP A 421 -0.73 -4.55 25.79
N GLY A 422 -1.02 -4.51 27.09
CA GLY A 422 -1.98 -5.39 27.73
C GLY A 422 -3.40 -5.21 27.20
N ALA A 423 -3.83 -6.13 26.34
CA ALA A 423 -5.16 -6.73 26.35
C ALA A 423 -5.13 -7.94 25.40
N THR A 424 -5.34 -9.14 25.95
CA THR A 424 -5.49 -10.39 25.20
C THR A 424 -6.67 -10.30 24.23
N ASN A 425 -6.41 -9.91 22.99
CA ASN A 425 -7.25 -10.24 21.84
C ASN A 425 -6.38 -11.04 20.88
N GLY A 426 -6.67 -12.33 20.73
CA GLY A 426 -5.93 -13.23 19.86
C GLY A 426 -5.85 -12.69 18.43
N LYS A 427 -4.74 -12.95 17.74
CA LYS A 427 -4.55 -12.69 16.31
C LYS A 427 -5.82 -13.13 15.56
N LYS A 428 -6.53 -12.17 14.97
CA LYS A 428 -7.70 -12.43 14.13
C LYS A 428 -7.18 -12.88 12.76
N ASP A 429 -7.58 -14.08 12.36
CA ASP A 429 -7.26 -14.65 11.05
C ASP A 429 -8.03 -13.88 9.95
N GLY A 430 -7.48 -13.74 8.75
CA GLY A 430 -8.18 -13.14 7.60
C GLY A 430 -7.38 -12.14 6.76
N PHE A 431 -7.93 -11.82 5.59
CA PHE A 431 -7.24 -11.00 4.60
C PHE A 431 -7.46 -9.50 4.82
N THR A 432 -6.41 -8.68 4.77
CA THR A 432 -6.52 -7.24 5.09
C THR A 432 -6.11 -6.30 3.94
N LEU A 433 -6.80 -5.16 3.84
CA LEU A 433 -6.51 -4.05 2.92
C LEU A 433 -6.62 -2.70 3.62
N ILE A 434 -5.94 -1.67 3.10
CA ILE A 434 -6.06 -0.30 3.63
C ILE A 434 -7.44 0.27 3.26
N PHE A 435 -8.13 0.89 4.22
CA PHE A 435 -9.51 1.40 4.05
C PHE A 435 -9.65 2.37 2.87
N ASP A 436 -8.69 3.28 2.67
CA ASP A 436 -8.75 4.24 1.56
C ASP A 436 -8.73 3.54 0.19
N VAL A 437 -7.92 2.49 0.06
CA VAL A 437 -7.83 1.65 -1.14
C VAL A 437 -9.17 0.97 -1.40
N VAL A 438 -9.71 0.28 -0.38
CA VAL A 438 -11.01 -0.41 -0.49
C VAL A 438 -12.12 0.57 -0.82
N ARG A 439 -12.17 1.73 -0.17
CA ARG A 439 -13.18 2.77 -0.42
C ARG A 439 -13.15 3.25 -1.87
N ARG A 440 -11.97 3.57 -2.41
CA ARG A 440 -11.86 4.10 -3.78
C ARG A 440 -12.09 3.05 -4.86
N PHE A 441 -11.92 1.76 -4.57
CA PHE A 441 -12.35 0.69 -5.47
C PHE A 441 -13.82 0.33 -5.33
N ALA A 442 -14.33 0.28 -4.10
CA ALA A 442 -15.70 -0.14 -3.82
C ALA A 442 -16.73 0.89 -4.31
N GLN A 443 -16.50 2.18 -4.07
CA GLN A 443 -17.45 3.23 -4.42
C GLN A 443 -17.77 3.28 -5.92
N PRO A 444 -16.79 3.27 -6.85
CA PRO A 444 -17.10 3.31 -8.28
C PRO A 444 -17.74 2.02 -8.80
N LEU A 445 -17.57 0.90 -8.10
CA LEU A 445 -18.24 -0.37 -8.38
C LEU A 445 -19.68 -0.42 -7.82
N GLY A 446 -20.16 0.70 -7.27
CA GLY A 446 -21.47 0.80 -6.63
C GLY A 446 -21.59 -0.01 -5.35
N ILE A 447 -20.49 -0.35 -4.69
CA ILE A 447 -20.47 -1.12 -3.44
C ILE A 447 -20.54 -0.14 -2.27
N GLN A 448 -21.57 -0.28 -1.43
CA GLN A 448 -21.74 0.54 -0.24
C GLN A 448 -21.08 -0.15 0.97
N LEU A 449 -19.83 0.22 1.31
CA LEU A 449 -19.08 -0.41 2.41
C LEU A 449 -19.86 -0.51 3.73
N PRO A 450 -20.56 0.55 4.21
CA PRO A 450 -21.31 0.46 5.48
C PRO A 450 -22.40 -0.61 5.50
N ARG A 451 -22.89 -1.05 4.33
CA ARG A 451 -23.90 -2.10 4.21
C ARG A 451 -23.34 -3.50 4.53
N TRP A 452 -22.03 -3.68 4.36
CA TRP A 452 -21.36 -4.98 4.44
C TRP A 452 -20.43 -5.11 5.65
N GLU A 453 -20.32 -4.05 6.45
CA GLU A 453 -19.67 -4.04 7.77
C GLU A 453 -20.31 -5.09 8.69
N ASP A 454 -19.49 -5.78 9.47
CA ASP A 454 -19.88 -6.89 10.36
C ASP A 454 -20.55 -8.10 9.66
N ARG A 455 -20.61 -8.13 8.32
CA ARG A 455 -21.17 -9.25 7.54
C ARG A 455 -20.16 -9.87 6.56
N ILE A 456 -19.41 -9.03 5.85
CA ILE A 456 -18.38 -9.48 4.90
C ILE A 456 -17.03 -8.91 5.31
N ILE A 457 -17.01 -7.68 5.83
CA ILE A 457 -15.81 -6.95 6.21
C ILE A 457 -15.89 -6.45 7.66
N GLU A 458 -14.73 -6.26 8.28
CA GLU A 458 -14.56 -5.58 9.57
C GLU A 458 -13.49 -4.49 9.40
N THR A 459 -13.80 -3.26 9.79
CA THR A 459 -12.92 -2.10 9.69
C THR A 459 -12.36 -1.75 11.07
N ASP A 460 -11.05 -1.92 11.26
CA ASP A 460 -10.35 -1.52 12.50
C ASP A 460 -9.17 -0.60 12.16
N LYS A 461 -9.09 0.56 12.83
CA LYS A 461 -7.98 1.54 12.74
C LYS A 461 -7.48 1.84 11.30
N GLY A 462 -8.40 1.95 10.34
CA GLY A 462 -8.07 2.29 8.94
C GLY A 462 -7.63 1.09 8.07
N ILE A 463 -7.77 -0.13 8.60
CA ILE A 463 -7.57 -1.40 7.89
C ILE A 463 -8.93 -2.09 7.79
N VAL A 464 -9.23 -2.64 6.62
CA VAL A 464 -10.43 -3.44 6.35
C VAL A 464 -10.01 -4.90 6.23
N ARG A 465 -10.58 -5.75 7.07
CA ARG A 465 -10.40 -7.19 7.10
C ARG A 465 -11.58 -7.85 6.40
N LEU A 466 -11.33 -8.75 5.46
CA LEU A 466 -12.32 -9.67 4.91
C LEU A 466 -12.52 -10.83 5.89
N LEU A 467 -13.77 -11.06 6.31
CA LEU A 467 -14.09 -12.12 7.27
C LEU A 467 -13.83 -13.52 6.68
N PRO A 468 -13.05 -14.38 7.36
CA PRO A 468 -12.91 -15.79 7.00
C PRO A 468 -14.26 -16.51 6.97
N ILE A 469 -14.33 -17.58 6.17
CA ILE A 469 -15.57 -18.34 6.00
C ILE A 469 -16.03 -18.96 7.32
N ALA A 470 -15.09 -19.37 8.19
CA ALA A 470 -15.39 -19.89 9.51
C ALA A 470 -16.14 -18.88 10.40
N GLU A 471 -15.73 -17.60 10.38
CA GLU A 471 -16.42 -16.54 11.13
C GLU A 471 -17.80 -16.22 10.53
N ARG A 472 -17.94 -16.35 9.21
CA ARG A 472 -19.24 -16.22 8.52
C ARG A 472 -20.22 -17.35 8.84
N ALA A 473 -19.78 -18.49 9.36
CA ALA A 473 -20.66 -19.60 9.71
C ALA A 473 -21.73 -19.21 10.74
N LYS A 474 -21.34 -18.41 11.76
CA LYS A 474 -22.27 -17.92 12.77
C LYS A 474 -23.31 -16.96 12.20
N GLN A 475 -22.92 -16.17 11.19
CA GLN A 475 -23.82 -15.20 10.55
C GLN A 475 -24.80 -15.87 9.60
N LEU A 476 -24.33 -16.87 8.84
CA LEU A 476 -25.14 -17.61 7.88
C LEU A 476 -26.11 -18.56 8.59
N PHE A 477 -25.65 -19.31 9.60
CA PHE A 477 -26.44 -20.37 10.25
C PHE A 477 -26.97 -20.03 11.66
N GLY A 478 -26.55 -18.92 12.29
CA GLY A 478 -26.94 -18.57 13.68
C GLY A 478 -26.31 -19.49 14.73
N GLU A 479 -26.92 -19.62 15.91
CA GLU A 479 -26.59 -20.65 16.93
C GLU A 479 -26.99 -22.08 16.49
N SER A 480 -27.68 -22.23 15.36
CA SER A 480 -28.02 -23.52 14.79
C SER A 480 -26.79 -24.16 14.13
N SER A 481 -26.42 -25.37 14.56
CA SER A 481 -25.28 -26.09 13.98
C SER A 481 -25.53 -26.44 12.51
N VAL A 482 -24.45 -26.44 11.71
CA VAL A 482 -24.44 -26.84 10.28
C VAL A 482 -25.21 -28.16 10.03
N HIS A 483 -25.19 -29.08 10.99
CA HIS A 483 -25.92 -30.35 10.94
C HIS A 483 -27.45 -30.21 10.90
N LYS A 484 -28.05 -29.23 11.60
CA LYS A 484 -29.51 -29.03 11.58
C LYS A 484 -29.99 -28.50 10.24
N VAL A 485 -29.17 -27.66 9.60
CA VAL A 485 -29.47 -27.09 8.28
C VAL A 485 -29.27 -28.14 7.18
N ALA A 486 -28.26 -29.01 7.32
CA ALA A 486 -28.03 -30.14 6.43
C ALA A 486 -29.20 -31.13 6.40
N ALA A 487 -29.73 -31.52 7.56
CA ALA A 487 -30.87 -32.45 7.66
C ALA A 487 -32.13 -31.90 6.96
N TRP A 488 -32.34 -30.58 6.94
CA TRP A 488 -33.49 -29.95 6.31
C TRP A 488 -33.35 -29.79 4.79
N LEU A 489 -32.13 -29.56 4.31
CA LEU A 489 -31.81 -29.54 2.88
C LEU A 489 -31.97 -30.93 2.21
N GLU A 490 -31.82 -32.00 3.00
CA GLU A 490 -32.07 -33.37 2.54
C GLU A 490 -33.56 -33.68 2.39
N GLU A 491 -34.46 -32.97 3.10
CA GLU A 491 -35.91 -33.18 3.02
C GLU A 491 -36.56 -32.53 1.78
N ASP A 492 -36.03 -31.40 1.28
CA ASP A 492 -36.58 -30.72 0.08
C ASP A 492 -35.58 -29.76 -0.62
N PRO A 493 -34.95 -30.16 -1.74
CA PRO A 493 -33.93 -29.36 -2.44
C PRO A 493 -34.46 -28.08 -3.11
N ALA A 494 -35.77 -27.96 -3.31
CA ALA A 494 -36.37 -26.87 -4.09
C ALA A 494 -36.83 -25.67 -3.25
N LYS A 495 -36.81 -25.76 -1.91
CA LYS A 495 -37.24 -24.67 -1.03
C LYS A 495 -36.26 -23.50 -1.07
N ASN A 496 -36.80 -22.30 -0.93
CA ASN A 496 -35.99 -21.09 -0.82
C ASN A 496 -35.14 -21.21 0.46
N ILE A 497 -33.81 -21.07 0.37
CA ILE A 497 -32.85 -21.20 1.51
C ILE A 497 -32.93 -19.96 2.42
N GLN A 498 -33.59 -18.90 1.93
CA GLN A 498 -33.77 -17.61 2.60
C GLN A 498 -34.40 -17.63 4.01
N PRO A 499 -35.30 -18.56 4.40
CA PRO A 499 -35.81 -18.67 5.77
C PRO A 499 -34.83 -19.33 6.76
N LEU A 500 -33.78 -19.99 6.26
CA LEU A 500 -32.78 -20.71 7.07
C LEU A 500 -31.50 -19.91 7.27
N LEU A 501 -31.06 -19.19 6.24
CA LEU A 501 -30.02 -18.18 6.39
C LEU A 501 -30.56 -17.03 7.24
N PHE A 502 -29.82 -16.61 8.26
CA PHE A 502 -30.16 -15.48 9.16
C PHE A 502 -31.35 -15.70 10.14
N GLN A 503 -31.57 -16.95 10.60
CA GLN A 503 -32.70 -17.32 11.47
C GLN A 503 -32.89 -16.45 12.74
N GLU A 504 -31.80 -15.98 13.35
CA GLU A 504 -31.85 -15.13 14.56
C GLU A 504 -32.20 -13.67 14.27
N MET A 505 -31.77 -13.12 13.13
CA MET A 505 -32.03 -11.72 12.78
C MET A 505 -33.50 -11.47 12.39
N GLN A 506 -34.24 -12.51 12.00
CA GLN A 506 -35.67 -12.42 11.73
C GLN A 506 -36.52 -12.33 13.01
N ASN A 507 -36.03 -12.87 14.14
CA ASN A 507 -36.72 -12.84 15.42
C ASN A 507 -36.57 -11.51 16.17
N ALA A 508 -35.63 -10.65 15.77
CA ALA A 508 -35.45 -9.29 16.29
C ALA A 508 -36.40 -8.25 15.61
N GLN A 509 -37.69 -8.58 15.47
CA GLN A 509 -38.71 -7.57 15.12
C GLN A 509 -39.10 -6.74 16.36
N PRO A 510 -39.31 -5.42 16.24
CA PRO A 510 -39.87 -4.65 17.34
C PRO A 510 -41.28 -5.16 17.64
N VAL A 511 -41.57 -5.30 18.94
CA VAL A 511 -42.81 -5.79 19.53
C VAL A 511 -44.03 -5.31 18.76
N LYS A 512 -44.74 -6.24 18.10
CA LYS A 512 -46.05 -5.97 17.49
C LYS A 512 -47.01 -5.47 18.56
N ALA A 513 -47.35 -4.18 18.50
CA ALA A 513 -48.41 -3.60 19.31
C ALA A 513 -49.73 -4.34 19.02
N LYS A 514 -50.44 -4.71 20.10
CA LYS A 514 -51.74 -5.42 20.03
C LYS A 514 -52.75 -4.68 19.13
N PRO A 515 -53.59 -5.39 18.38
CA PRO A 515 -54.51 -4.76 17.46
C PRO A 515 -55.63 -4.06 18.24
N ARG A 516 -55.76 -2.74 18.06
CA ARG A 516 -56.98 -2.00 18.36
C ARG A 516 -57.52 -1.42 17.06
N GLY A 517 -58.75 -1.79 16.73
CA GLY A 517 -59.61 -1.01 15.85
C GLY A 517 -59.51 -1.35 14.37
N ARG A 518 -60.68 -1.53 13.79
CA ARG A 518 -60.99 -1.92 12.41
C ARG A 518 -60.68 -0.76 11.45
N GLY A 519 -59.91 -1.02 10.40
CA GLY A 519 -59.94 -0.26 9.14
C GLY A 519 -58.78 0.72 8.88
N LYS A 520 -57.72 0.23 8.20
CA LYS A 520 -57.00 0.88 7.09
C LYS A 520 -55.87 -0.05 6.62
N LYS A 521 -55.75 -0.26 5.30
CA LYS A 521 -54.60 -0.96 4.71
C LYS A 521 -53.37 -0.05 4.84
N PRO A 522 -52.23 -0.50 5.36
CA PRO A 522 -51.02 0.31 5.38
C PRO A 522 -50.42 0.36 3.97
N ILE A 523 -50.01 1.54 3.56
CA ILE A 523 -49.16 1.79 2.39
C ILE A 523 -47.73 1.64 2.89
N MET A 524 -46.92 0.81 2.23
CA MET A 524 -45.51 0.56 2.58
C MET A 524 -44.65 1.77 2.17
N GLU A 525 -43.86 2.31 3.10
CA GLU A 525 -42.89 3.38 2.83
C GLU A 525 -41.57 2.81 2.24
N ALA A 526 -40.87 3.63 1.44
CA ALA A 526 -39.67 3.20 0.71
C ALA A 526 -38.51 2.72 1.61
N SER A 527 -38.42 3.20 2.85
CA SER A 527 -37.41 2.74 3.83
C SER A 527 -37.62 1.29 4.29
N ASP A 528 -38.86 0.80 4.28
CA ASP A 528 -39.18 -0.58 4.65
C ASP A 528 -38.83 -1.56 3.53
N LEU A 529 -38.79 -1.10 2.27
CA LEU A 529 -38.33 -1.86 1.11
C LEU A 529 -36.81 -2.08 1.12
N ASP A 530 -36.02 -1.05 1.49
CA ASP A 530 -34.56 -1.14 1.58
C ASP A 530 -34.09 -2.08 2.71
N MET A 531 -34.77 -2.06 3.87
CA MET A 531 -34.50 -3.02 4.95
C MET A 531 -34.91 -4.46 4.62
N GLN A 532 -35.88 -4.67 3.71
CA GLN A 532 -36.24 -6.00 3.22
C GLN A 532 -35.23 -6.53 2.17
N THR A 533 -34.59 -5.65 1.40
CA THR A 533 -33.56 -6.04 0.42
C THR A 533 -32.23 -6.40 1.09
N GLN A 534 -31.93 -5.88 2.28
CA GLN A 534 -30.77 -6.31 3.09
C GLN A 534 -30.87 -7.78 3.59
N LYS A 535 -32.08 -8.36 3.58
CA LYS A 535 -32.42 -9.67 4.20
C LYS A 535 -32.56 -10.83 3.21
N GLN A 536 -32.11 -10.65 1.96
CA GLN A 536 -32.11 -11.74 0.97
C GLN A 536 -30.73 -12.39 0.91
N ALA A 537 -30.72 -13.73 0.82
CA ALA A 537 -29.49 -14.51 0.69
C ALA A 537 -28.87 -14.28 -0.69
N THR A 538 -27.61 -13.86 -0.71
CA THR A 538 -26.86 -13.59 -1.94
C THR A 538 -26.29 -14.89 -2.53
N THR A 539 -25.85 -14.82 -3.78
CA THR A 539 -25.13 -15.91 -4.45
C THR A 539 -23.84 -16.24 -3.71
N LEU A 540 -23.15 -15.23 -3.16
CA LEU A 540 -21.96 -15.44 -2.33
C LEU A 540 -22.30 -16.17 -1.04
N ASP A 541 -23.38 -15.80 -0.35
CA ASP A 541 -23.84 -16.49 0.86
C ASP A 541 -24.12 -17.97 0.58
N ARG A 542 -24.69 -18.29 -0.59
CA ARG A 542 -24.95 -19.68 -1.01
C ARG A 542 -23.67 -20.45 -1.31
N VAL A 543 -22.69 -19.82 -1.97
CA VAL A 543 -21.36 -20.44 -2.20
C VAL A 543 -20.66 -20.72 -0.86
N HIS A 544 -20.67 -19.75 0.06
CA HIS A 544 -20.05 -19.93 1.38
C HIS A 544 -20.78 -20.97 2.23
N ALA A 545 -22.11 -21.04 2.15
CA ALA A 545 -22.89 -22.10 2.79
C ALA A 545 -22.52 -23.49 2.24
N ALA A 546 -22.32 -23.63 0.93
CA ALA A 546 -21.85 -24.87 0.31
C ALA A 546 -20.44 -25.26 0.78
N MET A 547 -19.52 -24.30 0.88
CA MET A 547 -18.17 -24.52 1.42
C MET A 547 -18.20 -24.97 2.89
N LEU A 548 -19.09 -24.39 3.70
CA LEU A 548 -19.28 -24.79 5.11
C LEU A 548 -19.91 -26.17 5.26
N LEU A 549 -20.85 -26.54 4.38
CA LEU A 549 -21.40 -27.90 4.32
C LEU A 549 -20.34 -28.93 3.93
N GLN A 550 -19.43 -28.56 3.01
CA GLN A 550 -18.27 -29.38 2.65
C GLN A 550 -17.31 -29.53 3.83
N ALA A 551 -16.99 -28.44 4.54
CA ALA A 551 -16.16 -28.48 5.75
C ALA A 551 -16.77 -29.36 6.86
N GLY A 552 -18.10 -29.35 7.00
CA GLY A 552 -18.85 -30.18 7.94
C GLY A 552 -19.10 -31.63 7.48
N GLY A 553 -18.54 -32.05 6.34
CA GLY A 553 -18.67 -33.42 5.80
C GLY A 553 -20.07 -33.81 5.32
N GLN A 554 -20.98 -32.85 5.11
CA GLN A 554 -22.39 -33.09 4.78
C GLN A 554 -22.60 -33.28 3.27
N SER A 555 -22.08 -34.39 2.74
CA SER A 555 -22.02 -34.66 1.29
C SER A 555 -23.39 -34.72 0.58
N ASN A 556 -24.44 -35.18 1.27
CA ASN A 556 -25.78 -35.30 0.69
C ASN A 556 -26.48 -33.93 0.62
N ALA A 557 -26.51 -33.19 1.72
CA ALA A 557 -27.00 -31.81 1.74
C ALA A 557 -26.25 -30.90 0.74
N LEU A 558 -24.93 -31.07 0.59
CA LEU A 558 -24.14 -30.34 -0.39
C LEU A 558 -24.61 -30.62 -1.83
N ARG A 559 -24.79 -31.90 -2.20
CA ARG A 559 -25.26 -32.27 -3.54
C ARG A 559 -26.65 -31.71 -3.84
N SER A 560 -27.56 -31.77 -2.87
CA SER A 560 -28.90 -31.18 -2.99
C SER A 560 -28.85 -29.67 -3.21
N LEU A 561 -27.98 -28.96 -2.47
CA LEU A 561 -27.81 -27.51 -2.60
C LEU A 561 -27.25 -27.13 -3.99
N ILE A 562 -26.20 -27.82 -4.45
CA ILE A 562 -25.60 -27.59 -5.77
C ILE A 562 -26.64 -27.84 -6.88
N GLN A 563 -27.41 -28.93 -6.78
CA GLN A 563 -28.44 -29.26 -7.76
C GLN A 563 -29.56 -28.20 -7.82
N GLY A 564 -29.99 -27.68 -6.66
CA GLY A 564 -30.96 -26.59 -6.58
C GLY A 564 -30.44 -25.29 -7.21
N GLU A 565 -29.16 -24.96 -7.02
CA GLU A 565 -28.56 -23.76 -7.62
C GLU A 565 -28.30 -23.90 -9.12
N GLN A 566 -27.92 -25.09 -9.62
CA GLN A 566 -27.82 -25.37 -11.05
C GLN A 566 -29.15 -25.15 -11.80
N GLN A 567 -30.28 -25.42 -11.13
CA GLN A 567 -31.62 -25.16 -11.69
C GLN A 567 -32.00 -23.67 -11.69
N ARG A 568 -31.44 -22.88 -10.76
CA ARG A 568 -31.71 -21.43 -10.65
C ARG A 568 -30.94 -20.61 -11.68
N GLY A 569 -29.72 -21.01 -12.03
CA GLY A 569 -28.95 -20.37 -13.09
C GLY A 569 -27.45 -20.65 -13.04
N PRO A 570 -26.68 -20.13 -14.01
CA PRO A 570 -25.24 -20.36 -14.11
C PRO A 570 -24.42 -19.54 -13.10
N ASP A 571 -25.01 -18.55 -12.43
CA ASP A 571 -24.29 -17.57 -11.60
C ASP A 571 -23.57 -18.18 -10.40
N PHE A 572 -24.16 -19.20 -9.77
CA PHE A 572 -23.54 -19.91 -8.65
C PHE A 572 -22.20 -20.56 -9.05
N LEU A 573 -22.21 -21.37 -10.11
CA LEU A 573 -21.01 -22.03 -10.60
C LEU A 573 -20.01 -21.03 -11.20
N ARG A 574 -20.49 -19.98 -11.85
CA ARG A 574 -19.63 -18.91 -12.37
C ARG A 574 -18.86 -18.22 -11.23
N LEU A 575 -19.56 -17.81 -10.17
CA LEU A 575 -18.93 -17.18 -9.02
C LEU A 575 -17.98 -18.14 -8.29
N ALA A 576 -18.38 -19.40 -8.09
CA ALA A 576 -17.53 -20.40 -7.44
C ALA A 576 -16.22 -20.66 -8.22
N ASN A 577 -16.28 -20.78 -9.56
CA ASN A 577 -15.09 -20.93 -10.38
C ASN A 577 -14.19 -19.68 -10.35
N ALA A 578 -14.79 -18.48 -10.38
CA ALA A 578 -14.02 -17.24 -10.27
C ALA A 578 -13.33 -17.11 -8.91
N LEU A 579 -14.03 -17.40 -7.80
CA LEU A 579 -13.45 -17.36 -6.46
C LEU A 579 -12.35 -18.42 -6.29
N SER A 580 -12.50 -19.63 -6.85
CA SER A 580 -11.45 -20.66 -6.83
C SER A 580 -10.17 -20.17 -7.52
N ALA A 581 -10.30 -19.45 -8.64
CA ALA A 581 -9.14 -18.84 -9.31
C ALA A 581 -8.48 -17.73 -8.49
N LEU A 582 -9.24 -17.04 -7.62
CA LEU A 582 -8.77 -15.91 -6.82
C LEU A 582 -8.14 -16.32 -5.48
N TYR A 583 -8.65 -17.35 -4.80
CA TYR A 583 -8.11 -17.78 -3.51
C TYR A 583 -6.64 -18.24 -3.63
N PRO A 584 -5.77 -17.88 -2.66
CA PRO A 584 -4.38 -18.33 -2.59
C PRO A 584 -4.28 -19.86 -2.60
N ARG A 585 -3.22 -20.40 -3.23
CA ARG A 585 -3.07 -21.85 -3.45
C ARG A 585 -3.09 -22.68 -2.16
N ASP A 586 -2.52 -22.14 -1.09
CA ASP A 586 -2.37 -22.82 0.19
C ASP A 586 -3.50 -22.51 1.19
N SER A 587 -4.52 -21.74 0.76
CA SER A 587 -5.64 -21.35 1.63
C SER A 587 -6.63 -22.49 1.84
N GLU A 588 -7.17 -22.59 3.05
CA GLU A 588 -8.20 -23.59 3.38
C GLU A 588 -9.48 -23.37 2.55
N GLU A 589 -9.84 -22.11 2.31
CA GLU A 589 -10.98 -21.72 1.48
C GLU A 589 -10.84 -22.25 0.05
N LYS A 590 -9.64 -22.18 -0.55
CA LYS A 590 -9.42 -22.76 -1.88
C LYS A 590 -9.65 -24.27 -1.88
N ARG A 591 -9.06 -24.98 -0.91
CA ARG A 591 -9.21 -26.43 -0.77
C ARG A 591 -10.68 -26.84 -0.63
N LEU A 592 -11.45 -26.11 0.18
CA LEU A 592 -12.87 -26.36 0.37
C LEU A 592 -13.68 -26.07 -0.90
N LEU A 593 -13.37 -24.99 -1.60
CA LEU A 593 -14.07 -24.58 -2.81
C LEU A 593 -13.80 -25.54 -3.98
N ASP A 594 -12.55 -25.98 -4.14
CA ASP A 594 -12.17 -26.97 -5.17
C ASP A 594 -12.80 -28.33 -4.87
N ALA A 595 -12.82 -28.77 -3.61
CA ALA A 595 -13.50 -29.99 -3.20
C ALA A 595 -15.02 -29.91 -3.44
N MET A 596 -15.62 -28.74 -3.20
CA MET A 596 -17.02 -28.46 -3.52
C MET A 596 -17.30 -28.53 -5.03
N LEU A 597 -16.43 -27.93 -5.86
CA LEU A 597 -16.53 -27.96 -7.31
C LEU A 597 -16.37 -29.37 -7.90
N LEU A 598 -15.56 -30.23 -7.28
CA LEU A 598 -15.46 -31.66 -7.63
C LEU A 598 -16.73 -32.46 -7.33
N ALA A 599 -17.55 -32.01 -6.38
CA ALA A 599 -18.82 -32.64 -6.02
C ALA A 599 -19.97 -32.24 -6.96
N VAL A 600 -19.73 -31.33 -7.91
CA VAL A 600 -20.72 -30.91 -8.92
C VAL A 600 -20.95 -32.05 -9.92
N PRO A 601 -22.21 -32.50 -10.13
CA PRO A 601 -22.52 -33.52 -11.13
C PRO A 601 -22.11 -33.04 -12.52
N ARG A 602 -21.40 -33.91 -13.27
CA ARG A 602 -21.00 -33.65 -14.67
C ARG A 602 -22.17 -33.76 -15.64
#